data_AF-A0A917T034-F1
#
_entry.id   AF-A0A917T034-F1
#
_cell.length_a   1.000
_cell.length_b   1.000
_cell.length_c   1.000
_cell.angle_alpha   90.00
_cell.angle_beta   90.00
_cell.angle_gamma   90.00
#
_symmetry.space_group_name_H-M   'P 1'
#
loop_
_entity.id
_entity.type
_entity.pdbx_description
1 polymer ?
#
loop_
_entity_poly.entity_id
_entity_poly.type
_entity_poly.pdbx_seq_one_letter_code
_entity_poly.pdbx_strand_id
1 'polypeptide(L)'
;MQMVGAGWLMTSLAGSSEMVALVQASNTLPIMAFSLIAGALADSFDRRRILLSAQLFMLAASLGLAICAWLDVLGPWGLLGFTFAIGSGMALYNPSWQASMGDIVSRTNLSSAVTLNAMGFNLMRSVGPAFGGALVAFAGAAAAFAFNALSYIPIIAALFLWKPAEKTERLPREPLAQALGAGLRYMSMSPHLLKVLVRSCLFGFAASSALALMPLVARDMLNGTALTYGLLLGFFGLGAIGGVLLNGRVRERYPNERIIAASFLGFAIGLFILALGRHIAVSAVGLMIAGACWVLALSLFNVSVQMSTPRWVVGRALSFYQTATFGGMALGSWIWGLVAESHSVSVALLISCALLTLGVFIGRWFGVGEFGALDLDPLNTFTEPELRLDLRARSGPIVIMIDYVIDEKDTDAFLAAIHRRRRVRIRDGARNWCLLRDLENPDLWSERFHVATWNDYLRHNARRTKSDLEGFETLQALHRGPGRPRVHRLIERQTVPLHEDLAVKPLPPEITQH
;
A
#
# COMPACT_ATOMS: atom_id res chain seq x y z
N MET A 1 14.91 10.80 -16.10
CA MET A 1 15.04 11.82 -17.16
C MET A 1 13.71 12.52 -17.41
N GLN A 2 12.62 11.82 -17.71
CA GLN A 2 11.30 12.43 -17.95
C GLN A 2 10.83 13.36 -16.83
N MET A 3 10.88 12.94 -15.55
CA MET A 3 10.48 13.81 -14.42
C MET A 3 11.30 15.11 -14.35
N VAL A 4 12.60 15.06 -14.66
CA VAL A 4 13.48 16.24 -14.68
C VAL A 4 13.16 17.13 -15.87
N GLY A 5 13.01 16.55 -17.06
CA GLY A 5 12.61 17.28 -18.26
C GLY A 5 11.25 17.95 -18.12
N ALA A 6 10.25 17.24 -17.59
CA ALA A 6 8.89 17.76 -17.39
C ALA A 6 8.86 18.85 -16.31
N GLY A 7 9.50 18.62 -15.16
CA GLY A 7 9.57 19.61 -14.09
C GLY A 7 10.27 20.90 -14.55
N TRP A 8 11.38 20.78 -15.28
CA TRP A 8 12.11 21.94 -15.80
C TRP A 8 11.35 22.64 -16.95
N LEU A 9 10.87 21.89 -17.94
CA LEU A 9 10.14 22.46 -19.07
C LEU A 9 8.87 23.20 -18.62
N MET A 10 8.20 22.72 -17.58
CA MET A 10 7.05 23.43 -17.03
C MET A 10 7.42 24.82 -16.49
N THR A 11 8.63 25.00 -15.96
CA THR A 11 9.09 26.34 -15.52
C THR A 11 9.23 27.32 -16.69
N SER A 12 9.48 26.85 -17.91
CA SER A 12 9.51 27.71 -19.10
C SER A 12 8.14 27.84 -19.78
N LEU A 13 7.27 26.83 -19.66
CA LEU A 13 5.94 26.82 -20.29
C LEU A 13 4.88 27.59 -19.49
N ALA A 14 4.99 27.60 -18.16
CA ALA A 14 4.01 28.22 -17.27
C ALA A 14 4.65 29.32 -16.42
N GLY A 15 3.95 30.45 -16.31
CA GLY A 15 4.32 31.52 -15.37
C GLY A 15 3.91 31.24 -13.92
N SER A 16 3.11 30.20 -13.67
CA SER A 16 2.54 29.89 -12.36
C SER A 16 3.30 28.79 -11.62
N SER A 17 3.49 28.98 -10.32
CA SER A 17 4.13 27.98 -9.45
C SER A 17 3.25 26.76 -9.24
N GLU A 18 1.92 26.93 -9.30
CA GLU A 18 0.96 25.82 -9.26
C GLU A 18 1.20 24.81 -10.38
N MET A 19 1.34 25.28 -11.63
CA MET A 19 1.52 24.39 -12.79
C MET A 19 2.80 23.56 -12.70
N VAL A 20 3.89 24.15 -12.20
CA VAL A 20 5.15 23.43 -11.98
C VAL A 20 4.97 22.34 -10.93
N ALA A 21 4.31 22.65 -9.82
CA ALA A 21 4.07 21.68 -8.75
C ALA A 21 3.09 20.57 -9.17
N LEU A 22 2.13 20.89 -10.06
CA LEU A 22 1.21 19.92 -10.63
C LEU A 22 1.91 18.84 -11.45
N VAL A 23 3.12 19.06 -11.98
CA VAL A 23 3.89 17.98 -12.66
C VAL A 23 4.15 16.82 -11.70
N GLN A 24 4.50 17.10 -10.45
CA GLN A 24 4.70 16.09 -9.42
C GLN A 24 3.36 15.42 -9.03
N ALA A 25 2.27 16.20 -8.98
CA ALA A 25 0.93 15.66 -8.76
C ALA A 25 0.52 14.71 -9.88
N SER A 26 0.71 15.07 -11.15
CA SER A 26 0.40 14.23 -12.33
C SER A 26 1.17 12.92 -12.33
N ASN A 27 2.36 12.86 -11.75
CA ASN A 27 3.12 11.60 -11.64
C ASN A 27 2.63 10.70 -10.49
N THR A 28 2.23 11.31 -9.36
CA THR A 28 1.86 10.58 -8.14
C THR A 28 0.39 10.20 -8.06
N LEU A 29 -0.48 11.01 -8.65
CA LEU A 29 -1.94 10.82 -8.67
C LEU A 29 -2.36 9.50 -9.35
N PRO A 30 -1.79 9.08 -10.49
CA PRO A 30 -2.13 7.77 -11.08
C PRO A 30 -1.78 6.61 -10.15
N ILE A 31 -0.65 6.70 -9.44
CA ILE A 31 -0.23 5.66 -8.49
C ILE A 31 -1.25 5.57 -7.36
N MET A 32 -1.71 6.71 -6.83
CA MET A 32 -2.79 6.75 -5.83
C MET A 32 -4.09 6.13 -6.35
N ALA A 33 -4.53 6.54 -7.55
CA ALA A 33 -5.82 6.15 -8.11
C ALA A 33 -5.87 4.68 -8.54
N PHE A 34 -4.77 4.17 -9.08
CA PHE A 34 -4.72 2.86 -9.69
C PHE A 34 -4.01 1.79 -8.84
N SER A 35 -3.39 2.12 -7.69
CA SER A 35 -2.70 1.11 -6.84
C SER A 35 -3.58 -0.08 -6.46
N LEU A 36 -4.86 0.17 -6.13
CA LEU A 36 -5.83 -0.86 -5.74
C LEU A 36 -6.21 -1.78 -6.91
N ILE A 37 -6.35 -1.21 -8.11
CA ILE A 37 -6.76 -1.93 -9.32
C ILE A 37 -5.56 -2.66 -9.91
N ALA A 38 -4.39 -2.02 -9.93
CA ALA A 38 -3.16 -2.57 -10.50
C ALA A 38 -2.68 -3.83 -9.78
N GLY A 39 -2.77 -3.88 -8.44
CA GLY A 39 -2.47 -5.10 -7.68
C GLY A 39 -3.40 -6.26 -8.04
N ALA A 40 -4.70 -5.98 -8.17
CA ALA A 40 -5.67 -6.99 -8.56
C ALA A 40 -5.50 -7.49 -9.99
N LEU A 41 -5.17 -6.58 -10.92
CA LEU A 41 -4.83 -6.92 -12.29
C LEU A 41 -3.61 -7.84 -12.31
N ALA A 42 -2.55 -7.50 -11.58
CA ALA A 42 -1.32 -8.31 -11.50
C ALA A 42 -1.54 -9.73 -10.96
N ASP A 43 -2.55 -9.92 -10.10
CA ASP A 43 -2.94 -11.22 -9.58
C ASP A 43 -3.93 -11.97 -10.50
N SER A 44 -4.69 -11.25 -11.34
CA SER A 44 -5.78 -11.82 -12.14
C SER A 44 -5.44 -12.06 -13.61
N PHE A 45 -4.40 -11.44 -14.14
CA PHE A 45 -4.02 -11.59 -15.54
C PHE A 45 -2.60 -12.12 -15.67
N ASP A 46 -2.28 -12.63 -16.85
CA ASP A 46 -0.92 -12.99 -17.20
C ASP A 46 -0.01 -11.77 -17.04
N ARG A 47 0.97 -11.89 -16.12
CA ARG A 47 1.90 -10.83 -15.75
C ARG A 47 2.66 -10.32 -16.96
N ARG A 48 3.04 -11.19 -17.90
CA ARG A 48 3.74 -10.79 -19.12
C ARG A 48 2.88 -9.87 -19.97
N ARG A 49 1.59 -10.17 -20.11
CA ARG A 49 0.65 -9.34 -20.89
C ARG A 49 0.48 -7.96 -20.27
N ILE A 50 0.37 -7.88 -18.94
CA ILE A 50 0.26 -6.60 -18.22
C ILE A 50 1.55 -5.78 -18.36
N LEU A 51 2.71 -6.42 -18.19
CA LEU A 51 4.01 -5.74 -18.32
C LEU A 51 4.21 -5.18 -19.73
N LEU A 52 3.88 -5.97 -20.76
CA LEU A 52 3.97 -5.52 -22.16
C LEU A 52 2.98 -4.40 -22.46
N SER A 53 1.72 -4.51 -22.03
CA SER A 53 0.72 -3.46 -22.29
C SER A 53 1.08 -2.15 -21.61
N ALA A 54 1.54 -2.20 -20.35
CA ALA A 54 2.00 -1.03 -19.62
C ALA A 54 3.22 -0.38 -20.29
N GLN A 55 4.21 -1.18 -20.72
CA GLN A 55 5.41 -0.67 -21.38
C GLN A 55 5.12 -0.06 -22.75
N LEU A 56 4.29 -0.71 -23.57
CA LEU A 56 3.86 -0.15 -24.86
C LEU A 56 3.07 1.15 -24.68
N PHE A 57 2.21 1.23 -23.67
CA PHE A 57 1.48 2.45 -23.34
C PHE A 57 2.42 3.59 -22.90
N MET A 58 3.38 3.32 -22.02
CA MET A 58 4.37 4.32 -21.59
C MET A 58 5.28 4.77 -22.73
N LEU A 59 5.66 3.85 -23.64
CA LEU A 59 6.41 4.16 -24.85
C LEU A 59 5.61 5.10 -25.76
N ALA A 60 4.34 4.78 -26.03
CA ALA A 60 3.47 5.60 -26.87
C ALA A 60 3.25 6.99 -26.25
N ALA A 61 2.97 7.08 -24.95
CA ALA A 61 2.81 8.33 -24.24
C ALA A 61 4.11 9.16 -24.22
N SER A 62 5.26 8.53 -24.02
CA SER A 62 6.56 9.22 -24.01
C SER A 62 7.00 9.67 -25.39
N LEU A 63 6.69 8.89 -26.44
CA LEU A 63 6.96 9.26 -27.82
C LEU A 63 6.06 10.42 -28.26
N GLY A 64 4.77 10.37 -27.91
CA GLY A 64 3.85 11.48 -28.13
C GLY A 64 4.32 12.76 -27.42
N LEU A 65 4.73 12.65 -26.15
CA LEU A 65 5.31 13.76 -25.40
C LEU A 65 6.57 14.33 -26.08
N ALA A 66 7.48 13.46 -26.54
CA ALA A 66 8.71 13.88 -27.22
C ALA A 66 8.42 14.57 -28.55
N ILE A 67 7.50 14.03 -29.36
CA ILE A 67 7.10 14.62 -30.65
C ILE A 67 6.44 15.98 -30.43
N CYS A 68 5.47 16.08 -29.50
CA CYS A 68 4.82 17.35 -29.20
C CYS A 68 5.81 18.41 -28.67
N ALA A 69 6.78 18.00 -27.85
CA ALA A 69 7.84 18.88 -27.36
C ALA A 69 8.80 19.31 -28.48
N TRP A 70 9.05 18.45 -29.47
CA TRP A 70 9.95 18.76 -30.58
C TRP A 70 9.31 19.65 -31.66
N LEU A 71 7.99 19.53 -31.82
CA LEU A 71 7.18 20.37 -32.70
C LEU A 71 6.79 21.71 -32.05
N ASP A 72 7.21 21.99 -30.82
CA ASP A 72 6.84 23.19 -30.04
C ASP A 72 5.32 23.42 -29.87
N VAL A 73 4.50 22.37 -30.01
CA VAL A 73 3.04 22.42 -29.83
C VAL A 73 2.60 22.05 -28.41
N LEU A 74 3.56 21.75 -27.52
CA LEU A 74 3.29 21.27 -26.17
C LEU A 74 2.97 22.41 -25.19
N GLY A 75 1.70 22.58 -24.85
CA GLY A 75 1.27 23.47 -23.75
C GLY A 75 1.37 22.84 -22.36
N PRO A 76 1.16 23.63 -21.28
CA PRO A 76 1.20 23.16 -19.89
C PRO A 76 0.29 21.96 -19.60
N TRP A 77 -0.98 22.04 -20.02
CA TRP A 77 -1.95 20.95 -19.85
C TRP A 77 -1.57 19.68 -20.62
N GLY A 78 -0.98 19.84 -21.81
CA GLY A 78 -0.46 18.71 -22.58
C GLY A 78 0.66 17.99 -21.83
N LEU A 79 1.61 18.74 -21.25
CA LEU A 79 2.69 18.19 -20.44
C LEU A 79 2.17 17.45 -19.20
N LEU A 80 1.18 18.01 -18.50
CA LEU A 80 0.52 17.35 -17.36
C LEU A 80 -0.22 16.07 -17.79
N GLY A 81 -0.95 16.12 -18.90
CA GLY A 81 -1.69 14.98 -19.45
C GLY A 81 -0.78 13.82 -19.83
N PHE A 82 0.33 14.08 -20.54
CA PHE A 82 1.31 13.05 -20.85
C PHE A 82 2.04 12.54 -19.62
N THR A 83 2.38 13.41 -18.66
CA THR A 83 2.99 12.99 -17.39
C THR A 83 2.05 12.08 -16.59
N PHE A 84 0.75 12.38 -16.58
CA PHE A 84 -0.28 11.54 -15.98
C PHE A 84 -0.44 10.20 -16.71
N ALA A 85 -0.42 10.20 -18.04
CA ALA A 85 -0.46 8.97 -18.84
C ALA A 85 0.75 8.08 -18.53
N ILE A 86 1.97 8.63 -18.54
CA ILE A 86 3.18 7.87 -18.19
C ILE A 86 3.10 7.34 -16.75
N GLY A 87 2.66 8.16 -15.79
CA GLY A 87 2.44 7.74 -14.41
C GLY A 87 1.40 6.63 -14.26
N SER A 88 0.35 6.63 -15.09
CA SER A 88 -0.67 5.57 -15.14
C SER A 88 -0.08 4.25 -15.62
N GLY A 89 0.77 4.29 -16.64
CA GLY A 89 1.52 3.11 -17.09
C GLY A 89 2.45 2.57 -15.99
N MET A 90 3.14 3.45 -15.26
CA MET A 90 4.00 3.06 -14.13
C MET A 90 3.20 2.42 -12.98
N ALA A 91 2.00 2.93 -12.70
CA ALA A 91 1.11 2.38 -11.68
C ALA A 91 0.70 0.92 -12.01
N LEU A 92 0.50 0.60 -13.29
CA LEU A 92 0.21 -0.75 -13.75
C LEU A 92 1.45 -1.66 -13.83
N TYR A 93 2.59 -1.09 -14.24
CA TYR A 93 3.86 -1.81 -14.43
C TYR A 93 4.47 -2.27 -13.10
N ASN A 94 4.56 -1.39 -12.10
CA ASN A 94 5.33 -1.64 -10.88
C ASN A 94 4.90 -2.91 -10.11
N PRO A 95 3.60 -3.13 -9.82
CA PRO A 95 3.18 -4.32 -9.07
C PRO A 95 3.48 -5.62 -9.83
N SER A 96 3.20 -5.62 -11.13
CA SER A 96 3.46 -6.76 -12.01
C SER A 96 4.95 -7.10 -12.09
N TRP A 97 5.82 -6.08 -12.12
CA TRP A 97 7.27 -6.24 -12.16
C TRP A 97 7.82 -6.81 -10.86
N GLN A 98 7.36 -6.30 -9.72
CA GLN A 98 7.76 -6.83 -8.41
C GLN A 98 7.32 -8.30 -8.25
N ALA A 99 6.12 -8.64 -8.72
CA ALA A 99 5.61 -10.00 -8.67
C ALA A 99 6.33 -10.97 -9.63
N SER A 100 6.81 -10.49 -10.79
CA SER A 100 7.48 -11.31 -11.79
C SER A 100 8.91 -11.71 -11.41
N MET A 101 9.56 -11.02 -10.46
CA MET A 101 10.91 -11.39 -10.01
C MET A 101 10.98 -12.84 -9.54
N GLY A 102 9.98 -13.31 -8.80
CA GLY A 102 9.89 -14.71 -8.36
C GLY A 102 9.61 -15.73 -9.47
N ASP A 103 9.21 -15.28 -10.66
CA ASP A 103 8.99 -16.14 -11.83
C ASP A 103 10.24 -16.24 -12.71
N ILE A 104 11.14 -15.24 -12.64
CA ILE A 104 12.34 -15.14 -13.47
C ILE A 104 13.51 -15.89 -12.83
N VAL A 105 13.63 -15.88 -11.50
CA VAL A 105 14.73 -16.53 -10.79
C VAL A 105 14.26 -17.64 -9.87
N SER A 106 15.10 -18.67 -9.70
CA SER A 106 14.86 -19.73 -8.72
C SER A 106 14.76 -19.18 -7.30
N ARG A 107 14.06 -19.90 -6.42
CA ARG A 107 13.91 -19.52 -5.00
C ARG A 107 15.26 -19.29 -4.31
N THR A 108 16.29 -20.04 -4.67
CA THR A 108 17.65 -19.90 -4.12
C THR A 108 18.33 -18.60 -4.53
N ASN A 109 18.04 -18.09 -5.73
CA ASN A 109 18.63 -16.86 -6.27
C ASN A 109 17.77 -15.62 -6.06
N LEU A 110 16.55 -15.78 -5.51
CA LEU A 110 15.59 -14.70 -5.35
C LEU A 110 16.14 -13.54 -4.51
N SER A 111 16.81 -13.85 -3.39
CA SER A 111 17.40 -12.81 -2.52
C SER A 111 18.46 -11.99 -3.25
N SER A 112 19.33 -12.65 -4.03
CA SER A 112 20.37 -12.00 -4.82
C SER A 112 19.77 -11.13 -5.93
N ALA A 113 18.73 -11.62 -6.61
CA ALA A 113 18.04 -10.85 -7.64
C ALA A 113 17.32 -9.62 -7.09
N VAL A 114 16.62 -9.76 -5.95
CA VAL A 114 15.98 -8.64 -5.25
C VAL A 114 17.02 -7.59 -4.83
N THR A 115 18.18 -8.04 -4.31
CA THR A 115 19.28 -7.16 -3.91
C THR A 115 19.85 -6.40 -5.12
N LEU A 116 20.11 -7.09 -6.23
CA LEU A 116 20.62 -6.48 -7.46
C LEU A 116 19.63 -5.45 -8.03
N ASN A 117 18.34 -5.78 -8.07
CA ASN A 117 17.28 -4.86 -8.48
C ASN A 117 17.22 -3.62 -7.58
N ALA A 118 17.31 -3.82 -6.26
CA ALA A 118 17.36 -2.71 -5.31
C ALA A 118 18.59 -1.82 -5.50
N MET A 119 19.77 -2.39 -5.80
CA MET A 119 20.97 -1.63 -6.13
C MET A 119 20.78 -0.80 -7.40
N GLY A 120 20.28 -1.40 -8.48
CA GLY A 120 20.00 -0.71 -9.74
C GLY A 120 19.02 0.46 -9.58
N PHE A 121 17.92 0.24 -8.85
CA PHE A 121 16.93 1.28 -8.59
C PHE A 121 17.51 2.45 -7.78
N ASN A 122 18.29 2.15 -6.74
CA ASN A 122 18.92 3.17 -5.90
C ASN A 122 19.99 3.98 -6.66
N LEU A 123 20.79 3.32 -7.50
CA LEU A 123 21.77 3.97 -8.35
C LEU A 123 21.10 4.91 -9.35
N MET A 124 20.06 4.44 -10.06
CA MET A 124 19.30 5.26 -11.00
C MET A 124 18.56 6.42 -10.34
N ARG A 125 18.13 6.27 -9.08
CA ARG A 125 17.52 7.37 -8.32
C ARG A 125 18.50 8.52 -8.03
N SER A 126 19.79 8.24 -7.93
CA SER A 126 20.81 9.27 -7.64
C SER A 126 21.44 9.81 -8.92
N VAL A 127 21.83 8.93 -9.84
CA VAL A 127 22.52 9.30 -11.08
C VAL A 127 21.54 9.76 -12.17
N GLY A 128 20.36 9.16 -12.22
CA GLY A 128 19.36 9.41 -13.26
C GLY A 128 18.86 10.86 -13.32
N PRO A 129 18.62 11.55 -12.19
CA PRO A 129 18.28 12.97 -12.22
C PRO A 129 19.43 13.87 -12.69
N ALA A 130 20.67 13.60 -12.28
CA ALA A 130 21.83 14.37 -12.73
C ALA A 130 22.06 14.21 -14.24
N PHE A 131 21.99 12.98 -14.74
CA PHE A 131 22.05 12.72 -16.19
C PHE A 131 20.88 13.37 -16.92
N GLY A 132 19.66 13.28 -16.37
CA GLY A 132 18.48 13.94 -16.93
C GLY A 132 18.62 15.46 -16.99
N GLY A 133 19.14 16.08 -15.95
CA GLY A 133 19.38 17.52 -15.89
C GLY A 133 20.46 17.97 -16.87
N ALA A 134 21.54 17.20 -17.01
CA ALA A 134 22.56 17.42 -18.03
C ALA A 134 21.98 17.30 -19.44
N LEU A 135 21.21 16.24 -19.72
CA LEU A 135 20.60 16.05 -21.03
C LEU A 135 19.64 17.19 -21.39
N VAL A 136 18.83 17.66 -20.44
CA VAL A 136 17.95 18.81 -20.63
C VAL A 136 18.76 20.10 -20.84
N ALA A 137 19.85 20.30 -20.09
CA ALA A 137 20.69 21.49 -20.21
C ALA A 137 21.42 21.58 -21.56
N PHE A 138 21.88 20.44 -22.11
CA PHE A 138 22.67 20.42 -23.35
C PHE A 138 21.85 20.18 -24.62
N ALA A 139 20.79 19.36 -24.55
CA ALA A 139 20.01 18.91 -25.70
C ALA A 139 18.52 19.27 -25.63
N GLY A 140 18.09 19.96 -24.56
CA GLY A 140 16.70 20.37 -24.36
C GLY A 140 15.79 19.26 -23.81
N ALA A 141 14.58 19.65 -23.42
CA ALA A 141 13.60 18.75 -22.81
C ALA A 141 13.10 17.67 -23.79
N ALA A 142 12.92 18.00 -25.07
CA ALA A 142 12.48 17.05 -26.10
C ALA A 142 13.45 15.86 -26.23
N ALA A 143 14.77 16.10 -26.21
CA ALA A 143 15.77 15.04 -26.24
C ALA A 143 15.69 14.14 -25.00
N ALA A 144 15.44 14.71 -23.81
CA ALA A 144 15.24 13.93 -22.59
C ALA A 144 13.98 13.05 -22.64
N PHE A 145 12.91 13.50 -23.29
CA PHE A 145 11.71 12.70 -23.52
C PHE A 145 11.92 11.61 -24.57
N ALA A 146 12.62 11.91 -25.66
CA ALA A 146 12.97 10.93 -26.68
C ALA A 146 13.85 9.82 -26.10
N PHE A 147 14.87 10.17 -25.31
CA PHE A 147 15.71 9.19 -24.63
C PHE A 147 14.89 8.32 -23.65
N ASN A 148 13.94 8.93 -22.93
CA ASN A 148 13.02 8.17 -22.08
C ASN A 148 12.20 7.17 -22.88
N ALA A 149 11.65 7.58 -24.04
CA ALA A 149 10.90 6.70 -24.93
C ALA A 149 11.77 5.52 -25.42
N LEU A 150 12.99 5.80 -25.90
CA LEU A 150 13.93 4.78 -26.35
C LEU A 150 14.30 3.78 -25.25
N SER A 151 14.35 4.21 -23.98
CA SER A 151 14.69 3.34 -22.85
C SER A 151 13.69 2.20 -22.61
N TYR A 152 12.46 2.31 -23.11
CA TYR A 152 11.47 1.23 -23.00
C TYR A 152 11.70 0.10 -24.01
N ILE A 153 12.33 0.37 -25.14
CA ILE A 153 12.50 -0.61 -26.24
C ILE A 153 13.26 -1.86 -25.78
N PRO A 154 14.41 -1.77 -25.08
CA PRO A 154 15.12 -2.95 -24.60
C PRO A 154 14.28 -3.79 -23.63
N ILE A 155 13.50 -3.15 -22.75
CA ILE A 155 12.64 -3.84 -21.79
C ILE A 155 11.50 -4.56 -22.51
N ILE A 156 10.87 -3.90 -23.49
CA ILE A 156 9.83 -4.50 -24.32
C ILE A 156 10.37 -5.71 -25.07
N ALA A 157 11.55 -5.60 -25.69
CA ALA A 157 12.20 -6.72 -26.37
C ALA A 157 12.49 -7.89 -25.41
N ALA A 158 13.03 -7.62 -24.23
CA ALA A 158 13.27 -8.65 -23.20
C ALA A 158 11.97 -9.35 -22.77
N LEU A 159 10.88 -8.60 -22.58
CA LEU A 159 9.56 -9.16 -22.23
C LEU A 159 8.92 -9.96 -23.38
N PHE A 160 9.18 -9.59 -24.63
CA PHE A 160 8.75 -10.39 -25.78
C PHE A 160 9.49 -11.73 -25.86
N LEU A 161 10.77 -11.76 -25.52
CA LEU A 161 11.59 -12.98 -25.50
C LEU A 161 11.29 -13.88 -24.29
N TRP A 162 10.88 -13.29 -23.17
CA TRP A 162 10.55 -14.03 -21.96
C TRP A 162 9.25 -14.84 -22.09
N LYS A 163 9.27 -16.12 -21.70
CA LYS A 163 8.11 -17.02 -21.65
C LYS A 163 7.91 -17.53 -20.21
N PRO A 164 6.92 -17.01 -19.46
CA PRO A 164 6.63 -17.46 -18.10
C PRO A 164 6.10 -18.91 -18.11
N ALA A 165 6.44 -19.68 -17.07
CA ALA A 165 5.83 -20.99 -16.84
C ALA A 165 4.37 -20.82 -16.38
N GLU A 166 3.46 -21.61 -16.95
CA GLU A 166 2.04 -21.60 -16.57
C GLU A 166 1.87 -22.11 -15.12
N LYS A 167 1.18 -21.32 -14.29
CA LYS A 167 0.80 -21.74 -12.93
C LYS A 167 -0.64 -22.22 -12.92
N THR A 168 -0.84 -23.46 -12.47
CA THR A 168 -2.16 -24.01 -12.14
C THR A 168 -2.62 -23.46 -10.78
N GLU A 169 -3.57 -22.54 -10.79
CA GLU A 169 -4.18 -22.04 -9.54
C GLU A 169 -5.15 -23.08 -8.94
N ARG A 170 -4.96 -23.41 -7.66
CA ARG A 170 -5.73 -24.46 -6.95
C ARG A 170 -7.09 -24.00 -6.40
N LEU A 171 -7.37 -22.70 -6.35
CA LEU A 171 -8.61 -22.15 -5.80
C LEU A 171 -9.15 -21.00 -6.67
N PRO A 172 -10.48 -20.86 -6.81
CA PRO A 172 -11.09 -19.75 -7.55
C PRO A 172 -10.74 -18.40 -6.90
N ARG A 173 -10.33 -17.45 -7.75
CA ARG A 173 -9.99 -16.08 -7.35
C ARG A 173 -11.15 -15.36 -6.66
N GLU A 174 -10.85 -14.54 -5.66
CA GLU A 174 -11.84 -13.71 -4.96
C GLU A 174 -12.21 -12.50 -5.82
N PRO A 175 -13.51 -12.16 -6.00
CA PRO A 175 -13.92 -10.98 -6.74
C PRO A 175 -13.32 -9.71 -6.14
N LEU A 176 -12.76 -8.83 -6.98
CA LEU A 176 -12.02 -7.64 -6.57
C LEU A 176 -12.79 -6.78 -5.54
N ALA A 177 -14.07 -6.50 -5.81
CA ALA A 177 -14.89 -5.68 -4.91
C ALA A 177 -15.06 -6.30 -3.51
N GLN A 178 -15.25 -7.63 -3.43
CA GLN A 178 -15.38 -8.34 -2.15
C GLN A 178 -14.04 -8.35 -1.40
N ALA A 179 -12.94 -8.55 -2.12
CA ALA A 179 -11.59 -8.47 -1.59
C ALA A 179 -11.26 -7.07 -1.05
N LEU A 180 -11.57 -6.01 -1.80
CA LEU A 180 -11.37 -4.61 -1.37
C LEU A 180 -12.21 -4.27 -0.15
N GLY A 181 -13.48 -4.67 -0.12
CA GLY A 181 -14.37 -4.47 1.02
C GLY A 181 -13.85 -5.18 2.29
N ALA A 182 -13.33 -6.40 2.15
CA ALA A 182 -12.70 -7.13 3.26
C ALA A 182 -11.44 -6.43 3.76
N GLY A 183 -10.58 -5.93 2.85
CA GLY A 183 -9.40 -5.15 3.19
C GLY A 183 -9.72 -3.85 3.93
N LEU A 184 -10.68 -3.07 3.40
CA LEU A 184 -11.11 -1.81 4.01
C LEU A 184 -11.71 -2.03 5.40
N ARG A 185 -12.53 -3.07 5.57
CA ARG A 185 -13.09 -3.44 6.88
C ARG A 185 -11.99 -3.83 7.87
N TYR A 186 -11.01 -4.63 7.45
CA TYR A 186 -9.88 -4.99 8.31
C TYR A 186 -9.12 -3.74 8.78
N MET A 187 -8.82 -2.84 7.85
CA MET A 187 -8.04 -1.63 8.13
C MET A 187 -8.77 -0.63 9.01
N SER A 188 -10.05 -0.36 8.72
CA SER A 188 -10.88 0.54 9.54
C SER A 188 -11.06 0.04 10.98
N MET A 189 -10.98 -1.28 11.18
CA MET A 189 -11.04 -1.91 12.51
C MET A 189 -9.68 -2.05 13.19
N SER A 190 -8.58 -1.67 12.53
CA SER A 190 -7.22 -1.74 13.08
C SER A 190 -6.70 -0.33 13.39
N PRO A 191 -6.75 0.11 14.67
CA PRO A 191 -6.30 1.45 15.07
C PRO A 191 -4.84 1.72 14.71
N HIS A 192 -4.00 0.69 14.75
CA HIS A 192 -2.58 0.81 14.40
C HIS A 192 -2.38 1.08 12.90
N LEU A 193 -3.13 0.40 12.02
CA LEU A 193 -3.06 0.67 10.58
C LEU A 193 -3.59 2.06 10.23
N LEU A 194 -4.66 2.51 10.89
CA LEU A 194 -5.18 3.87 10.74
C LEU A 194 -4.15 4.93 11.13
N LYS A 195 -3.44 4.74 12.24
CA LYS A 195 -2.33 5.63 12.63
C LYS A 195 -1.25 5.70 11.56
N VAL A 196 -0.82 4.55 11.03
CA VAL A 196 0.21 4.50 9.98
C VAL A 196 -0.25 5.21 8.71
N LEU A 197 -1.50 5.00 8.27
CA LEU A 197 -2.09 5.67 7.09
C LEU A 197 -2.13 7.19 7.23
N VAL A 198 -2.60 7.68 8.38
CA VAL A 198 -2.68 9.12 8.64
C VAL A 198 -1.28 9.74 8.70
N ARG A 199 -0.34 9.08 9.39
CA ARG A 199 1.05 9.54 9.52
C ARG A 199 1.77 9.54 8.18
N SER A 200 1.57 8.51 7.35
CA SER A 200 2.19 8.42 6.03
C SER A 200 1.58 9.40 5.04
N CYS A 201 0.26 9.63 5.11
CA CYS A 201 -0.42 10.68 4.35
C CYS A 201 0.10 12.07 4.73
N LEU A 202 0.17 12.39 6.03
CA LEU A 202 0.71 13.67 6.51
C LEU A 202 2.17 13.87 6.09
N PHE A 203 3.00 12.83 6.23
CA PHE A 203 4.39 12.88 5.77
C PHE A 203 4.46 13.11 4.26
N GLY A 204 3.73 12.32 3.47
CA GLY A 204 3.67 12.47 2.02
C GLY A 204 3.18 13.85 1.58
N PHE A 205 2.18 14.39 2.28
CA PHE A 205 1.64 15.73 2.07
C PHE A 205 2.68 16.83 2.30
N ALA A 206 3.33 16.86 3.47
CA ALA A 206 4.29 17.91 3.75
C ALA A 206 5.59 17.69 2.96
N ALA A 207 6.15 16.49 2.97
CA ALA A 207 7.43 16.19 2.32
C ALA A 207 7.39 16.31 0.78
N SER A 208 6.22 16.24 0.14
CA SER A 208 6.11 16.46 -1.31
C SER A 208 6.51 17.87 -1.75
N SER A 209 6.39 18.87 -0.87
CA SER A 209 6.85 20.26 -1.11
C SER A 209 8.29 20.31 -1.64
N ALA A 210 9.19 19.47 -1.12
CA ALA A 210 10.58 19.42 -1.54
C ALA A 210 10.71 19.10 -3.02
N LEU A 211 10.03 18.04 -3.49
CA LEU A 211 10.14 17.55 -4.87
C LEU A 211 9.28 18.37 -5.84
N ALA A 212 8.09 18.79 -5.41
CA ALA A 212 7.15 19.54 -6.24
C ALA A 212 7.66 20.95 -6.55
N LEU A 213 8.30 21.62 -5.58
CA LEU A 213 8.82 22.98 -5.75
C LEU A 213 10.30 23.01 -6.15
N MET A 214 10.97 21.86 -6.25
CA MET A 214 12.41 21.81 -6.55
C MET A 214 12.84 22.53 -7.84
N PRO A 215 12.08 22.44 -8.95
CA PRO A 215 12.42 23.19 -10.16
C PRO A 215 12.42 24.70 -9.92
N LEU A 216 11.46 25.20 -9.13
CA LEU A 216 11.35 26.61 -8.76
C LEU A 216 12.46 27.03 -7.79
N VAL A 217 12.82 26.18 -6.82
CA VAL A 217 13.99 26.44 -5.94
C VAL A 217 15.26 26.57 -6.78
N ALA A 218 15.47 25.67 -7.75
CA ALA A 218 16.64 25.70 -8.61
C ALA A 218 16.67 26.97 -9.48
N ARG A 219 15.55 27.36 -10.09
CA ARG A 219 15.45 28.52 -10.98
C ARG A 219 15.43 29.86 -10.22
N ASP A 220 14.52 30.01 -9.27
CA ASP A 220 14.18 31.31 -8.66
C ASP A 220 15.01 31.64 -7.43
N MET A 221 15.42 30.64 -6.64
CA MET A 221 16.19 30.88 -5.40
C MET A 221 17.70 30.75 -5.61
N LEU A 222 18.12 29.83 -6.49
CA LEU A 222 19.54 29.51 -6.72
C LEU A 222 20.08 30.06 -8.04
N ASN A 223 19.23 30.70 -8.87
CA ASN A 223 19.57 31.19 -10.21
C ASN A 223 20.28 30.12 -11.06
N GLY A 224 19.87 28.87 -10.90
CA GLY A 224 20.47 27.70 -11.52
C GLY A 224 19.82 27.34 -12.86
N THR A 225 20.31 26.24 -13.44
CA THR A 225 19.82 25.68 -14.70
C THR A 225 19.21 24.30 -14.48
N ALA A 226 18.74 23.65 -15.56
CA ALA A 226 18.31 22.26 -15.54
C ALA A 226 19.36 21.31 -14.96
N LEU A 227 20.65 21.62 -15.15
CA LEU A 227 21.75 20.87 -14.55
C LEU A 227 21.76 21.01 -13.03
N THR A 228 21.60 22.23 -12.50
CA THR A 228 21.47 22.47 -11.05
C THR A 228 20.29 21.72 -10.47
N TYR A 229 19.13 21.76 -11.13
CA TYR A 229 17.96 20.98 -10.72
C TYR A 229 18.23 19.47 -10.69
N GLY A 230 18.85 18.92 -11.74
CA GLY A 230 19.25 17.51 -11.79
C GLY A 230 20.25 17.12 -10.70
N LEU A 231 21.22 17.98 -10.41
CA LEU A 231 22.20 17.78 -9.34
C LEU A 231 21.54 17.78 -7.95
N LEU A 232 20.63 18.73 -7.68
CA LEU A 232 19.89 18.79 -6.41
C LEU A 232 19.07 17.51 -6.18
N LEU A 233 18.35 17.03 -7.20
CA LEU A 233 17.66 15.73 -7.14
C LEU A 233 18.65 14.56 -6.96
N GLY A 234 19.83 14.65 -7.57
CA GLY A 234 20.90 13.67 -7.38
C GLY A 234 21.39 13.60 -5.93
N PHE A 235 21.59 14.75 -5.28
CA PHE A 235 21.93 14.83 -3.86
C PHE A 235 20.80 14.31 -2.96
N PHE A 236 19.54 14.61 -3.28
CA PHE A 236 18.40 13.98 -2.61
C PHE A 236 18.46 12.45 -2.75
N GLY A 237 18.74 11.93 -3.94
CA GLY A 237 18.94 10.51 -4.20
C GLY A 237 20.09 9.90 -3.40
N LEU A 238 21.25 10.58 -3.33
CA LEU A 238 22.42 10.13 -2.56
C LEU A 238 22.12 10.03 -1.08
N GLY A 239 21.46 11.05 -0.51
CA GLY A 239 20.98 11.01 0.86
C GLY A 239 20.05 9.81 1.10
N ALA A 240 19.18 9.56 0.14
CA ALA A 240 18.26 8.46 0.18
C ALA A 240 18.92 7.07 0.06
N ILE A 241 20.06 6.93 -0.63
CA ILE A 241 20.92 5.73 -0.55
C ILE A 241 21.48 5.57 0.86
N GLY A 242 22.00 6.66 1.44
CA GLY A 242 22.47 6.68 2.83
C GLY A 242 21.39 6.21 3.81
N GLY A 243 20.14 6.66 3.63
CA GLY A 243 18.98 6.21 4.39
C GLY A 243 18.73 4.69 4.30
N VAL A 244 18.88 4.08 3.11
CA VAL A 244 18.77 2.62 2.95
C VAL A 244 19.86 1.88 3.74
N LEU A 245 21.11 2.32 3.61
CA LEU A 245 22.26 1.69 4.27
C LEU A 245 22.19 1.79 5.81
N LEU A 246 21.60 2.87 6.32
CA LEU A 246 21.43 3.11 7.75
C LEU A 246 20.20 2.40 8.33
N ASN A 247 19.21 2.05 7.50
CA ASN A 247 17.90 1.55 7.94
C ASN A 247 17.99 0.35 8.90
N GLY A 248 18.82 -0.66 8.58
CA GLY A 248 18.99 -1.85 9.43
C GLY A 248 19.53 -1.51 10.82
N ARG A 249 20.65 -0.77 10.87
CA ARG A 249 21.30 -0.36 12.13
C ARG A 249 20.41 0.55 12.98
N VAL A 250 19.68 1.46 12.34
CA VAL A 250 18.78 2.39 13.03
C VAL A 250 17.61 1.63 13.65
N ARG A 251 17.06 0.63 12.95
CA ARG A 251 15.95 -0.20 13.44
C ARG A 251 16.33 -1.11 14.59
N GLU A 252 17.55 -1.65 14.61
CA GLU A 252 18.02 -2.49 15.71
C GLU A 252 18.23 -1.68 17.00
N ARG A 253 18.56 -0.38 16.86
CA ARG A 253 18.98 0.45 17.99
C ARG A 253 17.87 1.33 18.56
N TYR A 254 16.85 1.66 17.78
CA TYR A 254 15.82 2.62 18.18
C TYR A 254 14.40 2.09 17.96
N PRO A 255 13.46 2.44 18.84
CA PRO A 255 12.04 2.09 18.66
C PRO A 255 11.45 2.82 17.46
N ASN A 256 10.44 2.21 16.84
CA ASN A 256 9.79 2.69 15.61
C ASN A 256 9.40 4.17 15.68
N GLU A 257 8.72 4.59 16.76
CA GLU A 257 8.25 5.98 16.88
C GLU A 257 9.41 6.99 16.91
N ARG A 258 10.54 6.66 17.54
CA ARG A 258 11.71 7.56 17.55
C ARG A 258 12.31 7.71 16.16
N ILE A 259 12.31 6.65 15.35
CA ILE A 259 12.81 6.69 13.97
C ILE A 259 11.89 7.56 13.11
N ILE A 260 10.56 7.42 13.26
CA ILE A 260 9.60 8.26 12.52
C ILE A 260 9.74 9.72 12.95
N ALA A 261 9.77 10.00 14.26
CA ALA A 261 9.96 11.34 14.79
C ALA A 261 11.26 11.99 14.28
N ALA A 262 12.38 11.25 14.32
CA ALA A 262 13.66 11.71 13.79
C ALA A 262 13.61 11.94 12.28
N SER A 263 12.85 11.12 11.54
CA SER A 263 12.69 11.30 10.09
C SER A 263 11.85 12.54 9.75
N PHE A 264 10.77 12.80 10.49
CA PHE A 264 9.99 14.04 10.34
C PHE A 264 10.84 15.27 10.65
N LEU A 265 11.56 15.24 11.78
CA LEU A 265 12.40 16.36 12.20
C LEU A 265 13.58 16.58 11.26
N GLY A 266 14.27 15.52 10.84
CA GLY A 266 15.38 15.61 9.90
C GLY A 266 14.94 16.11 8.53
N PHE A 267 13.78 15.67 8.03
CA PHE A 267 13.22 16.22 6.80
C PHE A 267 12.86 17.71 6.96
N ALA A 268 12.25 18.10 8.09
CA ALA A 268 11.95 19.50 8.40
C ALA A 268 13.22 20.37 8.41
N ILE A 269 14.31 19.89 9.03
CA ILE A 269 15.62 20.55 9.01
C ILE A 269 16.12 20.69 7.56
N GLY A 270 16.01 19.65 6.75
CA GLY A 270 16.37 19.69 5.33
C GLY A 270 15.59 20.76 4.56
N LEU A 271 14.27 20.87 4.80
CA LEU A 271 13.44 21.92 4.21
C LEU A 271 13.78 23.32 4.72
N PHE A 272 14.08 23.48 6.00
CA PHE A 272 14.50 24.75 6.58
C PHE A 272 15.80 25.24 5.95
N ILE A 273 16.78 24.35 5.80
CA ILE A 273 18.04 24.63 5.11
C ILE A 273 17.77 25.01 3.66
N LEU A 274 16.86 24.31 2.97
CA LEU A 274 16.50 24.61 1.58
C LEU A 274 15.79 25.97 1.44
N ALA A 275 14.91 26.32 2.37
CA ALA A 275 14.15 27.56 2.36
C ALA A 275 15.02 28.80 2.57
N LEU A 276 16.10 28.67 3.34
CA LEU A 276 17.07 29.74 3.61
C LEU A 276 18.31 29.68 2.70
N GLY A 277 18.54 28.54 2.07
CA GLY A 277 19.72 28.25 1.27
C GLY A 277 19.76 29.08 0.00
N ARG A 278 20.71 30.02 -0.07
CA ARG A 278 21.05 30.78 -1.29
C ARG A 278 22.23 30.18 -2.06
N HIS A 279 22.84 29.11 -1.53
CA HIS A 279 24.00 28.44 -2.11
C HIS A 279 23.70 26.98 -2.41
N ILE A 280 24.11 26.53 -3.60
CA ILE A 280 23.88 25.16 -4.10
C ILE A 280 24.42 24.11 -3.11
N ALA A 281 25.59 24.32 -2.52
CA ALA A 281 26.20 23.38 -1.58
C ALA A 281 25.37 23.22 -0.29
N VAL A 282 24.82 24.32 0.25
CA VAL A 282 23.98 24.32 1.45
C VAL A 282 22.67 23.59 1.15
N SER A 283 22.03 23.92 0.02
CA SER A 283 20.81 23.24 -0.45
C SER A 283 21.04 21.75 -0.70
N ALA A 284 22.20 21.37 -1.24
CA ALA A 284 22.58 19.97 -1.46
C ALA A 284 22.67 19.19 -0.14
N VAL A 285 23.30 19.75 0.90
CA VAL A 285 23.36 19.13 2.24
C VAL A 285 21.97 18.97 2.84
N GLY A 286 21.12 20.01 2.75
CA GLY A 286 19.72 19.93 3.20
C GLY A 286 18.94 18.83 2.50
N LEU A 287 19.12 18.69 1.18
CA LEU A 287 18.47 17.64 0.38
C LEU A 287 19.00 16.25 0.65
N MET A 288 20.29 16.08 0.97
CA MET A 288 20.83 14.79 1.40
C MET A 288 20.18 14.33 2.72
N ILE A 289 20.03 15.24 3.68
CA ILE A 289 19.33 14.94 4.94
C ILE A 289 17.87 14.59 4.67
N ALA A 290 17.17 15.40 3.88
CA ALA A 290 15.78 15.15 3.51
C ALA A 290 15.59 13.80 2.79
N GLY A 291 16.48 13.46 1.85
CA GLY A 291 16.46 12.19 1.13
C GLY A 291 16.66 10.97 2.03
N ALA A 292 17.57 11.04 2.99
CA ALA A 292 17.78 9.98 3.98
C ALA A 292 16.52 9.77 4.84
N CYS A 293 15.97 10.86 5.38
CA CYS A 293 14.76 10.84 6.19
C CYS A 293 13.52 10.37 5.41
N TRP A 294 13.40 10.73 4.14
CA TRP A 294 12.35 10.26 3.24
C TRP A 294 12.29 8.73 3.18
N VAL A 295 13.44 8.10 2.94
CA VAL A 295 13.53 6.63 2.84
C VAL A 295 13.29 5.96 4.18
N LEU A 296 13.87 6.49 5.25
CA LEU A 296 13.68 5.93 6.59
C LEU A 296 12.20 5.94 6.99
N ALA A 297 11.50 7.06 6.78
CA ALA A 297 10.06 7.17 7.06
C ALA A 297 9.23 6.21 6.21
N LEU A 298 9.37 6.26 4.87
CA LEU A 298 8.55 5.42 3.98
C LEU A 298 8.83 3.93 4.14
N SER A 299 10.10 3.54 4.36
CA SER A 299 10.45 2.14 4.63
C SER A 299 9.82 1.68 5.95
N LEU A 300 9.84 2.53 6.98
CA LEU A 300 9.27 2.20 8.28
C LEU A 300 7.75 2.06 8.23
N PHE A 301 7.04 2.99 7.58
CA PHE A 301 5.61 2.86 7.36
C PHE A 301 5.28 1.60 6.56
N ASN A 302 6.00 1.34 5.47
CA ASN A 302 5.75 0.18 4.62
C ASN A 302 5.91 -1.14 5.41
N VAL A 303 7.00 -1.31 6.16
CA VAL A 303 7.19 -2.52 6.98
C VAL A 303 6.18 -2.57 8.12
N SER A 304 5.79 -1.45 8.71
CA SER A 304 4.75 -1.41 9.76
C SER A 304 3.42 -1.93 9.23
N VAL A 305 3.05 -1.59 7.99
CA VAL A 305 1.84 -2.14 7.37
C VAL A 305 2.00 -3.64 7.15
N GLN A 306 3.15 -4.11 6.67
CA GLN A 306 3.37 -5.54 6.42
C GLN A 306 3.32 -6.38 7.69
N MET A 307 3.98 -5.93 8.75
CA MET A 307 4.10 -6.69 10.01
C MET A 307 2.84 -6.63 10.86
N SER A 308 2.01 -5.60 10.70
CA SER A 308 0.75 -5.45 11.43
C SER A 308 -0.47 -5.95 10.65
N THR A 309 -0.25 -6.65 9.55
CA THR A 309 -1.31 -7.18 8.70
C THR A 309 -1.13 -8.67 8.42
N PRO A 310 -2.16 -9.51 8.62
CA PRO A 310 -2.13 -10.92 8.27
C PRO A 310 -1.86 -11.14 6.78
N ARG A 311 -1.20 -12.26 6.45
CA ARG A 311 -0.81 -12.62 5.07
C ARG A 311 -1.96 -12.59 4.07
N TRP A 312 -3.18 -12.91 4.49
CA TRP A 312 -4.34 -12.96 3.61
C TRP A 312 -4.85 -11.57 3.17
N VAL A 313 -4.47 -10.48 3.85
CA VAL A 313 -4.92 -9.10 3.58
C VAL A 313 -3.77 -8.09 3.41
N VAL A 314 -2.52 -8.53 3.60
CA VAL A 314 -1.32 -7.66 3.52
C VAL A 314 -1.20 -6.89 2.21
N GLY A 315 -1.49 -7.52 1.06
CA GLY A 315 -1.41 -6.85 -0.24
C GLY A 315 -2.39 -5.68 -0.35
N ARG A 316 -3.60 -5.85 0.18
CA ARG A 316 -4.64 -4.81 0.18
C ARG A 316 -4.29 -3.69 1.15
N ALA A 317 -3.78 -4.03 2.33
CA ALA A 317 -3.32 -3.04 3.30
C ALA A 317 -2.18 -2.18 2.73
N LEU A 318 -1.26 -2.78 1.99
CA LEU A 318 -0.20 -2.07 1.26
C LEU A 318 -0.76 -1.15 0.18
N SER A 319 -1.77 -1.58 -0.60
CA SER A 319 -2.41 -0.72 -1.60
C SER A 319 -3.06 0.51 -0.96
N PHE A 320 -3.82 0.34 0.13
CA PHE A 320 -4.43 1.48 0.85
C PHE A 320 -3.37 2.39 1.47
N TYR A 321 -2.27 1.83 2.01
CA TYR A 321 -1.11 2.60 2.47
C TYR A 321 -0.50 3.44 1.35
N GLN A 322 -0.30 2.85 0.18
CA GLN A 322 0.21 3.57 -0.99
C GLN A 322 -0.76 4.65 -1.43
N THR A 323 -2.06 4.35 -1.51
CA THR A 323 -3.10 5.35 -1.82
C THR A 323 -3.07 6.52 -0.84
N ALA A 324 -3.00 6.28 0.47
CA ALA A 324 -2.93 7.34 1.46
C ALA A 324 -1.65 8.19 1.31
N THR A 325 -0.50 7.53 1.14
CA THR A 325 0.80 8.20 1.06
C THR A 325 0.97 9.01 -0.24
N PHE A 326 0.71 8.39 -1.39
CA PHE A 326 0.77 9.06 -2.70
C PHE A 326 -0.37 10.06 -2.89
N GLY A 327 -1.52 9.83 -2.26
CA GLY A 327 -2.61 10.80 -2.22
C GLY A 327 -2.23 12.04 -1.41
N GLY A 328 -1.59 11.86 -0.26
CA GLY A 328 -0.94 12.94 0.46
C GLY A 328 0.04 13.70 -0.42
N MET A 329 0.92 12.99 -1.15
CA MET A 329 1.89 13.63 -2.05
C MET A 329 1.24 14.41 -3.18
N ALA A 330 0.21 13.87 -3.84
CA ALA A 330 -0.49 14.53 -4.94
C ALA A 330 -1.22 15.79 -4.47
N LEU A 331 -1.99 15.68 -3.38
CA LEU A 331 -2.68 16.81 -2.76
C LEU A 331 -1.68 17.87 -2.26
N GLY A 332 -0.60 17.43 -1.61
CA GLY A 332 0.46 18.31 -1.15
C GLY A 332 1.14 19.04 -2.29
N SER A 333 1.47 18.34 -3.38
CA SER A 333 2.11 18.97 -4.55
C SER A 333 1.23 20.10 -5.11
N TRP A 334 -0.07 19.88 -5.22
CA TRP A 334 -1.01 20.92 -5.66
C TRP A 334 -1.09 22.10 -4.68
N ILE A 335 -1.33 21.82 -3.38
CA ILE A 335 -1.48 22.85 -2.35
C ILE A 335 -0.19 23.66 -2.16
N TRP A 336 0.97 23.02 -2.16
CA TRP A 336 2.25 23.73 -2.06
C TRP A 336 2.55 24.59 -3.28
N GLY A 337 2.10 24.17 -4.48
CA GLY A 337 2.10 25.00 -5.67
C GLY A 337 1.30 26.29 -5.49
N LEU A 338 0.06 26.17 -5.00
CA LEU A 338 -0.82 27.31 -4.71
C LEU A 338 -0.25 28.26 -3.64
N VAL A 339 0.34 27.71 -2.58
CA VAL A 339 0.99 28.52 -1.53
C VAL A 339 2.23 29.22 -2.07
N ALA A 340 3.02 28.55 -2.91
CA ALA A 340 4.19 29.13 -3.54
C ALA A 340 3.84 30.26 -4.51
N GLU A 341 2.71 30.13 -5.22
CA GLU A 341 2.21 31.14 -6.16
C GLU A 341 1.64 32.37 -5.46
N SER A 342 0.85 32.17 -4.41
CA SER A 342 0.22 33.27 -3.66
C SER A 342 1.19 34.04 -2.76
N HIS A 343 2.26 33.39 -2.28
CA HIS A 343 3.23 33.99 -1.37
C HIS A 343 4.65 33.93 -1.93
N SER A 344 5.34 32.79 -1.73
CA SER A 344 6.65 32.49 -2.30
C SER A 344 7.02 31.04 -2.05
N VAL A 345 7.97 30.52 -2.84
CA VAL A 345 8.53 29.17 -2.66
C VAL A 345 9.11 28.99 -1.26
N SER A 346 9.86 29.97 -0.73
CA SER A 346 10.45 29.90 0.61
C SER A 346 9.38 29.80 1.71
N VAL A 347 8.28 30.57 1.60
CA VAL A 347 7.16 30.51 2.57
C VAL A 347 6.49 29.14 2.52
N ALA A 348 6.24 28.59 1.33
CA ALA A 348 5.67 27.24 1.19
C ALA A 348 6.55 26.17 1.86
N LEU A 349 7.87 26.23 1.66
CA LEU A 349 8.84 25.32 2.31
C LEU A 349 8.87 25.48 3.84
N LEU A 350 8.78 26.71 4.36
CA LEU A 350 8.74 26.96 5.81
C LEU A 350 7.44 26.48 6.47
N ILE A 351 6.29 26.68 5.82
CA ILE A 351 5.01 26.16 6.32
C ILE A 351 5.03 24.62 6.33
N SER A 352 5.56 24.01 5.26
CA SER A 352 5.76 22.56 5.20
C SER A 352 6.73 22.05 6.28
N CYS A 353 7.83 22.77 6.54
CA CYS A 353 8.74 22.51 7.65
C CYS A 353 7.97 22.52 8.99
N ALA A 354 7.17 23.55 9.26
CA ALA A 354 6.37 23.65 10.48
C ALA A 354 5.37 22.48 10.61
N LEU A 355 4.73 22.05 9.51
CA LEU A 355 3.85 20.88 9.51
C LEU A 355 4.58 19.58 9.82
N LEU A 356 5.79 19.39 9.30
CA LEU A 356 6.61 18.22 9.63
C LEU A 356 7.04 18.24 11.10
N THR A 357 7.42 19.41 11.63
CA THR A 357 7.71 19.57 13.05
C THR A 357 6.48 19.28 13.90
N LEU A 358 5.29 19.76 13.51
CA LEU A 358 4.02 19.44 14.16
C LEU A 358 3.71 17.93 14.10
N GLY A 359 4.05 17.28 12.98
CA GLY A 359 3.96 15.85 12.80
C GLY A 359 4.73 15.06 13.88
N VAL A 360 5.85 15.57 14.38
CA VAL A 360 6.58 14.96 15.52
C VAL A 360 5.70 14.92 16.78
N PHE A 361 4.97 16.00 17.08
CA PHE A 361 4.09 16.09 18.24
C PHE A 361 2.84 15.24 18.07
N ILE A 362 2.26 15.18 16.86
CA ILE A 362 1.14 14.28 16.55
C ILE A 362 1.54 12.82 16.81
N GLY A 363 2.80 12.46 16.56
CA GLY A 363 3.35 11.14 16.87
C GLY A 363 3.31 10.76 18.36
N ARG A 364 3.27 11.74 19.28
CA ARG A 364 3.11 11.46 20.72
C ARG A 364 1.72 10.96 21.09
N TRP A 365 0.69 11.37 20.35
CA TRP A 365 -0.70 10.94 20.59
C TRP A 365 -1.12 9.80 19.64
N PHE A 366 -0.55 9.77 18.43
CA PHE A 366 -0.78 8.76 17.39
C PHE A 366 0.46 7.92 17.13
N GLY A 367 1.12 7.43 18.19
CA GLY A 367 2.34 6.65 18.07
C GLY A 367 2.15 5.36 17.29
N VAL A 368 3.07 5.08 16.36
CA VAL A 368 3.14 3.80 15.63
C VAL A 368 3.72 2.77 16.60
N GLY A 369 2.90 1.80 16.99
CA GLY A 369 3.30 0.69 17.86
C GLY A 369 4.51 -0.10 17.32
N GLU A 370 5.18 -0.82 18.22
CA GLU A 370 6.33 -1.65 17.86
C GLU A 370 5.94 -2.89 17.07
N PHE A 371 6.89 -3.40 16.29
CA PHE A 371 6.72 -4.63 15.52
C PHE A 371 6.51 -5.83 16.45
N GLY A 372 5.60 -6.75 16.07
CA GLY A 372 5.49 -8.05 16.73
C GLY A 372 4.73 -8.05 18.07
N ALA A 373 4.07 -6.96 18.45
CA ALA A 373 3.19 -6.96 19.64
C ALA A 373 2.02 -7.99 19.54
N LEU A 374 1.70 -8.46 18.33
CA LEU A 374 0.70 -9.48 18.07
C LEU A 374 1.28 -10.51 17.09
N ASP A 375 1.18 -11.80 17.41
CA ASP A 375 1.51 -12.89 16.48
C ASP A 375 0.35 -13.08 15.49
N LEU A 376 0.51 -12.48 14.30
CA LEU A 376 -0.49 -12.52 13.23
C LEU A 376 -0.30 -13.71 12.27
N ASP A 377 0.55 -14.69 12.61
CA ASP A 377 0.69 -15.89 11.80
C ASP A 377 -0.60 -16.73 11.81
N PRO A 378 -0.90 -17.44 10.71
CA PRO A 378 -2.10 -18.28 10.62
C PRO A 378 -2.11 -19.35 11.70
N LEU A 379 -3.24 -19.50 12.39
CA LEU A 379 -3.42 -20.52 13.42
C LEU A 379 -3.42 -21.94 12.84
N ASN A 380 -3.92 -22.13 11.61
CA ASN A 380 -3.92 -23.40 10.86
C ASN A 380 -4.48 -24.63 11.61
N THR A 381 -5.34 -24.44 12.61
CA THR A 381 -5.99 -25.52 13.37
C THR A 381 -7.36 -25.91 12.83
N PHE A 382 -7.88 -25.22 11.81
CA PHE A 382 -9.20 -25.47 11.28
C PHE A 382 -9.19 -26.61 10.25
N THR A 383 -9.88 -27.71 10.58
CA THR A 383 -10.22 -28.78 9.65
C THR A 383 -11.64 -28.56 9.14
N GLU A 384 -11.84 -28.63 7.83
CA GLU A 384 -13.17 -28.55 7.23
C GLU A 384 -14.03 -29.71 7.76
N PRO A 385 -15.22 -29.43 8.32
CA PRO A 385 -16.09 -30.48 8.82
C PRO A 385 -16.69 -31.26 7.65
N GLU A 386 -16.82 -32.58 7.78
CA GLU A 386 -17.56 -33.38 6.81
C GLU A 386 -19.04 -33.01 6.83
N LEU A 387 -19.49 -32.43 5.72
CA LEU A 387 -20.89 -32.03 5.54
C LEU A 387 -21.67 -33.16 4.88
N ARG A 388 -22.83 -33.48 5.47
CA ARG A 388 -23.83 -34.38 4.88
C ARG A 388 -24.64 -33.74 3.76
N LEU A 389 -24.58 -32.43 3.56
CA LEU A 389 -25.23 -31.75 2.45
C LEU A 389 -24.23 -31.52 1.31
N ASP A 390 -24.67 -31.70 0.07
CA ASP A 390 -23.87 -31.39 -1.11
C ASP A 390 -23.84 -29.87 -1.38
N LEU A 391 -22.98 -29.18 -0.66
CA LEU A 391 -22.81 -27.73 -0.77
C LEU A 391 -21.81 -27.38 -1.88
N ARG A 392 -22.25 -26.55 -2.82
CA ARG A 392 -21.33 -25.83 -3.71
C ARG A 392 -20.58 -24.75 -2.92
N ALA A 393 -19.37 -24.41 -3.35
CA ALA A 393 -18.56 -23.38 -2.69
C ALA A 393 -19.27 -22.01 -2.54
N ARG A 394 -20.19 -21.68 -3.44
CA ARG A 394 -20.97 -20.42 -3.43
C ARG A 394 -22.29 -20.52 -2.68
N SER A 395 -22.65 -21.67 -2.12
CA SER A 395 -23.90 -21.86 -1.38
C SER A 395 -23.91 -21.01 -0.10
N GLY A 396 -25.02 -20.35 0.17
CA GLY A 396 -25.25 -19.52 1.36
C GLY A 396 -26.58 -18.77 1.26
N PRO A 397 -26.91 -17.91 2.24
CA PRO A 397 -26.10 -17.51 3.39
C PRO A 397 -25.86 -18.66 4.38
N ILE A 398 -24.69 -18.70 5.01
CA ILE A 398 -24.37 -19.65 6.07
C ILE A 398 -24.50 -18.94 7.41
N VAL A 399 -25.26 -19.55 8.32
CA VAL A 399 -25.47 -19.07 9.69
C VAL A 399 -24.73 -19.99 10.63
N ILE A 400 -23.91 -19.38 11.49
CA ILE A 400 -23.18 -20.10 12.52
C ILE A 400 -23.79 -19.71 13.86
N MET A 401 -24.13 -20.71 14.67
CA MET A 401 -24.49 -20.53 16.07
C MET A 401 -23.54 -21.31 16.96
N ILE A 402 -23.05 -20.68 18.03
CA ILE A 402 -22.13 -21.30 18.98
C ILE A 402 -22.71 -21.15 20.37
N ASP A 403 -22.97 -22.28 21.02
CA ASP A 403 -23.61 -22.33 22.32
C ASP A 403 -22.58 -22.44 23.44
N TYR A 404 -22.76 -21.62 24.46
CA TYR A 404 -21.95 -21.52 25.66
C TYR A 404 -22.84 -21.71 26.88
N VAL A 405 -22.46 -22.64 27.75
CA VAL A 405 -22.97 -22.71 29.12
C VAL A 405 -22.01 -21.91 30.00
N ILE A 406 -22.49 -20.86 30.65
CA ILE A 406 -21.71 -19.91 31.47
C ILE A 406 -22.40 -19.75 32.82
N ASP A 407 -21.65 -19.95 33.91
CA ASP A 407 -22.17 -19.71 35.27
C ASP A 407 -22.48 -18.22 35.47
N GLU A 408 -23.53 -17.91 36.24
CA GLU A 408 -23.96 -16.54 36.49
C GLU A 408 -22.85 -15.63 37.06
N LYS A 409 -22.00 -16.17 37.94
CA LYS A 409 -20.82 -15.47 38.51
C LYS A 409 -19.76 -15.06 37.48
N ASP A 410 -19.69 -15.77 36.36
CA ASP A 410 -18.69 -15.60 35.31
C ASP A 410 -19.22 -14.73 34.15
N THR A 411 -20.47 -14.24 34.25
CA THR A 411 -21.18 -13.49 33.19
C THR A 411 -20.42 -12.24 32.75
N ASP A 412 -19.92 -11.42 33.67
CA ASP A 412 -19.21 -10.17 33.32
C ASP A 412 -17.91 -10.45 32.57
N ALA A 413 -17.16 -11.46 33.00
CA ALA A 413 -15.94 -11.90 32.33
C ALA A 413 -16.26 -12.45 30.93
N PHE A 414 -17.34 -13.23 30.80
CA PHE A 414 -17.82 -13.73 29.53
C PHE A 414 -18.24 -12.61 28.57
N LEU A 415 -19.01 -11.63 29.04
CA LEU A 415 -19.45 -10.48 28.24
C LEU A 415 -18.25 -9.65 27.76
N ALA A 416 -17.24 -9.45 28.61
CA ALA A 416 -16.01 -8.78 28.22
C ALA A 416 -15.22 -9.57 27.15
N ALA A 417 -15.14 -10.90 27.30
CA ALA A 417 -14.43 -11.78 26.36
C ALA A 417 -15.16 -11.89 25.01
N ILE A 418 -16.48 -12.10 25.02
CA ILE A 418 -17.30 -12.22 23.81
C ILE A 418 -17.36 -10.89 23.05
N HIS A 419 -17.33 -9.75 23.74
CA HIS A 419 -17.22 -8.44 23.10
C HIS A 419 -15.90 -8.28 22.32
N ARG A 420 -14.77 -8.77 22.87
CA ARG A 420 -13.49 -8.80 22.13
C ARG A 420 -13.59 -9.71 20.91
N ARG A 421 -14.19 -10.90 21.07
CA ARG A 421 -14.39 -11.87 19.99
C ARG A 421 -15.31 -11.35 18.88
N ARG A 422 -16.36 -10.59 19.21
CA ARG A 422 -17.24 -9.94 18.22
C ARG A 422 -16.43 -9.11 17.22
N ARG A 423 -15.47 -8.32 17.70
CA ARG A 423 -14.61 -7.49 16.82
C ARG A 423 -13.80 -8.35 15.85
N VAL A 424 -13.21 -9.44 16.34
CA VAL A 424 -12.47 -10.42 15.51
C VAL A 424 -13.40 -11.06 14.46
N ARG A 425 -14.62 -11.46 14.86
CA ARG A 425 -15.61 -12.05 13.94
C ARG A 425 -15.95 -11.12 12.78
N ILE A 426 -16.29 -9.87 13.10
CA ILE A 426 -16.70 -8.89 12.09
C ILE A 426 -15.52 -8.54 11.17
N ARG A 427 -14.31 -8.35 11.74
CA ARG A 427 -13.06 -8.11 11.02
C ARG A 427 -12.81 -9.17 9.95
N ASP A 428 -13.01 -10.45 10.27
CA ASP A 428 -12.62 -11.56 9.40
C ASP A 428 -13.71 -11.98 8.39
N GLY A 429 -14.92 -11.42 8.47
CA GLY A 429 -15.98 -11.80 7.53
C GLY A 429 -17.40 -11.65 8.02
N ALA A 430 -17.64 -11.85 9.32
CA ALA A 430 -18.97 -12.05 9.86
C ALA A 430 -19.87 -10.80 9.71
N ARG A 431 -21.15 -11.05 9.47
CA ARG A 431 -22.23 -10.07 9.40
C ARG A 431 -23.33 -10.47 10.37
N ASN A 432 -24.21 -9.53 10.73
CA ASN A 432 -25.38 -9.77 11.59
C ASN A 432 -25.02 -10.53 12.87
N TRP A 433 -23.90 -10.16 13.50
CA TRP A 433 -23.49 -10.78 14.75
C TRP A 433 -24.46 -10.37 15.86
N CYS A 434 -24.97 -11.35 16.60
CA CYS A 434 -25.73 -11.14 17.82
C CYS A 434 -25.34 -12.16 18.89
N LEU A 435 -25.60 -11.79 20.13
CA LEU A 435 -25.49 -12.66 21.29
C LEU A 435 -26.88 -12.82 21.87
N LEU A 436 -27.29 -14.06 22.05
CA LEU A 436 -28.59 -14.45 22.57
C LEU A 436 -28.38 -15.05 23.95
N ARG A 437 -29.29 -14.77 24.89
CA ARG A 437 -29.39 -15.46 26.17
C ARG A 437 -30.72 -16.21 26.16
N ASP A 438 -30.68 -17.48 26.49
CA ASP A 438 -31.88 -18.30 26.57
C ASP A 438 -32.75 -17.83 27.76
N LEU A 439 -34.07 -17.72 27.53
CA LEU A 439 -35.03 -17.24 28.53
C LEU A 439 -35.48 -18.34 29.49
N GLU A 440 -35.44 -19.60 29.03
CA GLU A 440 -35.81 -20.77 29.83
C GLU A 440 -34.59 -21.30 30.60
N ASN A 441 -33.38 -21.17 30.03
CA ASN A 441 -32.11 -21.59 30.61
C ASN A 441 -31.11 -20.43 30.65
N PRO A 442 -31.12 -19.55 31.67
CA PRO A 442 -30.31 -18.33 31.70
C PRO A 442 -28.79 -18.53 31.63
N ASP A 443 -28.29 -19.73 31.91
CA ASP A 443 -26.86 -20.07 31.79
C ASP A 443 -26.44 -20.34 30.33
N LEU A 444 -27.40 -20.53 29.42
CA LEU A 444 -27.17 -20.79 28.01
C LEU A 444 -27.12 -19.48 27.20
N TRP A 445 -25.97 -19.26 26.57
CA TRP A 445 -25.70 -18.13 25.70
C TRP A 445 -25.34 -18.61 24.30
N SER A 446 -25.93 -18.03 23.26
CA SER A 446 -25.66 -18.39 21.87
C SER A 446 -25.09 -17.21 21.08
N GLU A 447 -23.86 -17.36 20.58
CA GLU A 447 -23.26 -16.45 19.59
C GLU A 447 -23.79 -16.81 18.20
N ARG A 448 -24.49 -15.89 17.52
CA ARG A 448 -24.97 -16.09 16.14
C ARG A 448 -24.34 -15.09 15.18
N PHE A 449 -23.92 -15.54 14.01
CA PHE A 449 -23.45 -14.67 12.93
C PHE A 449 -23.61 -15.28 11.54
N HIS A 450 -23.64 -14.43 10.51
CA HIS A 450 -23.85 -14.80 9.12
C HIS A 450 -22.55 -14.62 8.32
N VAL A 451 -22.32 -15.51 7.36
CA VAL A 451 -21.33 -15.37 6.29
C VAL A 451 -21.99 -15.65 4.93
N ALA A 452 -21.55 -14.96 3.88
CA ALA A 452 -22.29 -14.92 2.63
C ALA A 452 -22.32 -16.27 1.89
N THR A 453 -21.23 -17.03 1.95
CA THR A 453 -21.11 -18.33 1.28
C THR A 453 -20.34 -19.35 2.13
N TRP A 454 -20.41 -20.63 1.76
CA TRP A 454 -19.61 -21.70 2.36
C TRP A 454 -18.11 -21.41 2.24
N ASN A 455 -17.64 -20.95 1.07
CA ASN A 455 -16.24 -20.56 0.90
C ASN A 455 -15.85 -19.38 1.82
N ASP A 456 -16.75 -18.43 2.05
CA ASP A 456 -16.52 -17.36 3.03
C ASP A 456 -16.44 -17.88 4.46
N TYR A 457 -17.21 -18.91 4.82
CA TYR A 457 -17.08 -19.61 6.11
C TYR A 457 -15.72 -20.30 6.24
N LEU A 458 -15.28 -21.05 5.23
CA LEU A 458 -13.97 -21.71 5.24
C LEU A 458 -12.84 -20.67 5.37
N ARG A 459 -12.90 -19.60 4.56
CA ARG A 459 -11.96 -18.47 4.63
C ARG A 459 -11.99 -17.80 6.00
N HIS A 460 -13.17 -17.54 6.56
CA HIS A 460 -13.33 -16.92 7.86
C HIS A 460 -12.58 -17.70 8.96
N ASN A 461 -12.60 -19.03 8.90
CA ASN A 461 -11.87 -19.86 9.87
C ASN A 461 -10.37 -20.00 9.54
N ALA A 462 -10.00 -20.02 8.26
CA ALA A 462 -8.60 -20.03 7.82
C ALA A 462 -7.86 -18.71 8.11
N ARG A 463 -8.59 -17.59 8.22
CA ARG A 463 -8.04 -16.24 8.50
C ARG A 463 -7.65 -16.01 9.97
N ARG A 464 -7.98 -16.93 10.87
CA ARG A 464 -7.68 -16.81 12.31
C ARG A 464 -6.17 -16.77 12.54
N THR A 465 -5.73 -15.83 13.39
CA THR A 465 -4.32 -15.69 13.76
C THR A 465 -4.06 -16.26 15.14
N LYS A 466 -2.79 -16.52 15.47
CA LYS A 466 -2.40 -16.94 16.83
C LYS A 466 -2.75 -15.89 17.89
N SER A 467 -2.66 -14.60 17.57
CA SER A 467 -3.09 -13.52 18.47
C SER A 467 -4.59 -13.55 18.80
N ASP A 468 -5.40 -14.18 17.97
CA ASP A 468 -6.84 -14.35 18.24
C ASP A 468 -7.11 -15.57 19.17
N LEU A 469 -6.10 -16.40 19.47
CA LEU A 469 -6.25 -17.63 20.24
C LEU A 469 -6.55 -17.37 21.71
N GLU A 470 -5.90 -16.37 22.34
CA GLU A 470 -6.11 -16.04 23.76
C GLU A 470 -7.60 -15.76 24.06
N GLY A 471 -8.28 -15.05 23.16
CA GLY A 471 -9.71 -14.78 23.28
C GLY A 471 -10.57 -16.03 23.14
N PHE A 472 -10.13 -17.01 22.34
CA PHE A 472 -10.80 -18.30 22.21
C PHE A 472 -10.61 -19.17 23.47
N GLU A 473 -9.38 -19.26 23.98
CA GLU A 473 -9.04 -20.02 25.19
C GLU A 473 -9.76 -19.47 26.42
N THR A 474 -9.81 -18.13 26.56
CA THR A 474 -10.56 -17.48 27.65
C THR A 474 -12.04 -17.88 27.63
N LEU A 475 -12.69 -17.85 26.45
CA LEU A 475 -14.09 -18.26 26.32
C LEU A 475 -14.29 -19.77 26.54
N GLN A 476 -13.30 -20.58 26.19
CA GLN A 476 -13.37 -22.02 26.44
C GLN A 476 -13.19 -22.33 27.94
N ALA A 477 -12.37 -21.58 28.67
CA ALA A 477 -12.18 -21.74 30.11
C ALA A 477 -13.42 -21.33 30.94
N LEU A 478 -14.19 -20.36 30.44
CA LEU A 478 -15.45 -19.92 31.03
C LEU A 478 -16.62 -20.87 30.71
N HIS A 479 -16.49 -21.72 29.70
CA HIS A 479 -17.53 -22.68 29.34
C HIS A 479 -17.60 -23.84 30.35
N ARG A 480 -18.81 -24.13 30.86
CA ARG A 480 -19.07 -25.23 31.81
C ARG A 480 -19.80 -26.42 31.21
N GLY A 481 -20.13 -26.37 29.92
CA GLY A 481 -20.79 -27.45 29.22
C GLY A 481 -19.87 -28.65 28.96
N PRO A 482 -20.43 -29.81 28.57
CA PRO A 482 -19.64 -31.00 28.28
C PRO A 482 -18.77 -30.78 27.03
N GLY A 483 -17.45 -30.76 27.23
CA GLY A 483 -16.48 -30.67 26.14
C GLY A 483 -16.27 -29.25 25.58
N ARG A 484 -16.21 -29.14 24.25
CA ARG A 484 -16.03 -27.84 23.56
C ARG A 484 -17.39 -27.20 23.27
N PRO A 485 -17.48 -25.86 23.22
CA PRO A 485 -18.70 -25.15 22.83
C PRO A 485 -19.31 -25.72 21.54
N ARG A 486 -20.61 -26.01 21.56
CA ARG A 486 -21.29 -26.66 20.44
C ARG A 486 -21.45 -25.68 19.28
N VAL A 487 -20.98 -26.07 18.10
CA VAL A 487 -21.04 -25.22 16.89
C VAL A 487 -22.07 -25.78 15.91
N HIS A 488 -23.15 -25.04 15.70
CA HIS A 488 -24.16 -25.31 14.68
C HIS A 488 -23.81 -24.58 13.39
N ARG A 489 -23.89 -25.29 12.27
CA ARG A 489 -23.62 -24.76 10.93
C ARG A 489 -24.89 -24.95 10.11
N LEU A 490 -25.54 -23.84 9.82
CA LEU A 490 -26.87 -23.81 9.21
C LEU A 490 -26.76 -23.09 7.87
N ILE A 491 -27.58 -23.47 6.90
CA ILE A 491 -27.79 -22.70 5.67
C ILE A 491 -29.14 -22.00 5.76
N GLU A 492 -29.14 -20.70 5.54
CA GLU A 492 -30.37 -19.90 5.55
C GLU A 492 -31.11 -20.10 4.22
N ARG A 493 -32.37 -20.51 4.31
CA ARG A 493 -33.28 -20.69 3.18
C ARG A 493 -34.64 -20.10 3.54
N GLN A 494 -35.18 -19.29 2.65
CA GLN A 494 -36.61 -18.97 2.66
C GLN A 494 -37.36 -20.13 2.00
N THR A 495 -38.62 -20.38 2.34
CA THR A 495 -39.43 -21.53 1.85
C THR A 495 -39.09 -21.93 0.42
N VAL A 496 -38.44 -23.09 0.25
CA VAL A 496 -37.97 -23.61 -1.04
C VAL A 496 -38.84 -24.81 -1.46
N PRO A 497 -39.25 -24.92 -2.73
CA PRO A 497 -39.83 -26.16 -3.26
C PRO A 497 -38.85 -27.34 -3.14
N LEU A 498 -39.36 -28.54 -2.86
CA LEU A 498 -38.58 -29.78 -2.63
C LEU A 498 -37.52 -30.11 -3.70
N HIS A 499 -37.71 -29.67 -4.95
CA HIS A 499 -36.79 -29.94 -6.06
C HIS A 499 -35.58 -28.99 -6.12
N GLU A 500 -35.58 -27.91 -5.34
CA GLU A 500 -34.47 -26.96 -5.21
C GLU A 500 -33.69 -27.14 -3.89
N ASP A 501 -34.07 -28.13 -3.06
CA ASP A 501 -33.37 -28.44 -1.82
C ASP A 501 -32.03 -29.17 -2.08
N LEU A 502 -31.09 -29.04 -1.15
CA LEU A 502 -29.76 -29.60 -1.27
C LEU A 502 -29.78 -31.11 -1.02
N ALA A 503 -29.21 -31.89 -1.93
CA ALA A 503 -29.10 -33.33 -1.77
C ALA A 503 -28.28 -33.70 -0.53
N VAL A 504 -28.79 -34.66 0.25
CA VAL A 504 -28.05 -35.28 1.34
C VAL A 504 -27.11 -36.33 0.74
N LYS A 505 -25.82 -36.23 1.05
CA LYS A 505 -24.81 -37.22 0.66
C LYS A 505 -25.14 -38.58 1.30
N PRO A 506 -24.98 -39.69 0.57
CA PRO A 506 -25.12 -41.02 1.13
C PRO A 506 -24.13 -41.24 2.27
N LEU A 507 -24.52 -42.01 3.28
CA LEU A 507 -23.65 -42.36 4.40
C LEU A 507 -22.42 -43.12 3.89
N PRO A 508 -21.20 -42.87 4.42
CA PRO A 508 -20.04 -43.69 4.12
C PRO A 508 -20.34 -45.16 4.43
N PRO A 509 -19.86 -46.12 3.62
CA PRO A 509 -20.17 -47.55 3.78
C PRO A 509 -19.64 -48.25 5.06
N GLU A 510 -19.25 -47.53 6.11
CA GLU A 510 -18.69 -48.09 7.36
C GLU A 510 -19.40 -47.66 8.66
N ILE A 511 -20.68 -47.22 8.61
CA ILE A 511 -21.50 -47.10 9.84
C ILE A 511 -22.86 -47.76 9.62
N THR A 512 -22.82 -49.01 9.16
CA THR A 512 -23.92 -49.98 9.25
C THR A 512 -23.35 -51.26 9.85
N GLN A 513 -22.89 -51.18 11.10
CA GLN A 513 -22.77 -52.30 12.04
C GLN A 513 -22.23 -51.76 13.37
N HIS A 514 -23.13 -51.31 14.25
CA HIS A 514 -23.32 -51.82 15.61
C HIS A 514 -24.45 -51.07 16.32
#